data_AF-A0A6L6Q4J0-F1
#
_entry.id   AF-A0A6L6Q4J0-F1
#
_cell.length_a   1.000
_cell.length_b   1.000
_cell.length_c   1.000
_cell.angle_alpha   90.00
_cell.angle_beta   90.00
_cell.angle_gamma   90.00
#
_symmetry.space_group_name_H-M   'P 1'
#
loop_
_entity.id
_entity.type
_entity.pdbx_description
1 polymer ?
#
loop_
_entity_poly.entity_id
_entity_poly.type
_entity_poly.pdbx_seq_one_letter_code
_entity_poly.pdbx_strand_id
1 'polypeptide(L)'
;MQRSTHAAGLPGVQASPAAGPGQRAAAPEAGGELTVALQACMVDRLAAVLKAGAGAVLRMETQISWVLVSGAHAYKVKKALRLPFLDYTTLAARHTCCQAEYRLNQRLAPELYLDVVPVTGSLAHPALGGAGHVLDYAVKMAAFDQRALWSRRLEDGGLDDGQAEALAVRLGQFHLAAPAVPAGVPWGTPGYIAHTVGATLAELSKQVPGDAGQACLAGLRKLEAASRPPLFPVFRQRRAGGKVRECHGDLHCGNIVSLGRQGIPFDGIEFADGLRWIDVMDDVSFLHMDLAYRGRPDLAARLLSRYLEVTGDYDGLAVLPYYRMHRALVRAKVLLERAAQDHVPAAERAALRAAADGYLRFARGSAPAPAPAIMVTHGCAGSGKSVLSRYVVSALGALQIRSDVERKRIWPATATLYSAAASRRTYERLAALARAIVQSGWPVIVDAAFLRAWQRELLRALAAELSVPFFLFDVRAPEQCMRERVAARLLNGLDASDAGVGVLERQLQNQEPLTEEELAHALVVDTGAGLDLQRVRAACAPVLAHAAAGHPPGDTSTGERYGYGPEFEGRRGAGTGMESRSWRRAYCHCRP
;
A
#
# COMPACT_ATOMS: atom_id res chain seq x y z
N MET A 1 71.62 28.88 -5.23
CA MET A 1 71.77 30.31 -5.53
C MET A 1 70.40 30.97 -5.37
N GLN A 2 70.30 31.88 -4.39
CA GLN A 2 69.36 33.02 -4.16
C GLN A 2 67.85 32.83 -4.50
N ARG A 3 66.93 32.79 -3.51
CA ARG A 3 66.13 33.92 -2.90
C ARG A 3 65.28 34.68 -3.95
N SER A 4 63.99 35.02 -3.82
CA SER A 4 63.07 35.22 -2.69
C SER A 4 61.67 35.74 -3.14
N THR A 5 60.59 35.21 -2.56
CA THR A 5 59.39 35.87 -1.96
C THR A 5 58.40 36.83 -2.69
N HIS A 6 57.12 36.65 -2.29
CA HIS A 6 55.99 37.60 -2.09
C HIS A 6 54.79 37.68 -3.07
N ALA A 7 53.68 37.05 -2.65
CA ALA A 7 52.34 37.57 -2.30
C ALA A 7 51.52 38.56 -3.19
N ALA A 8 50.22 38.21 -3.27
CA ALA A 8 48.99 39.04 -3.22
C ALA A 8 48.30 39.54 -4.52
N GLY A 9 46.97 39.34 -4.56
CA GLY A 9 46.00 40.29 -5.16
C GLY A 9 45.11 39.79 -6.31
N LEU A 10 43.80 39.60 -6.04
CA LEU A 10 42.73 39.62 -7.07
C LEU A 10 42.63 41.03 -7.69
N PRO A 11 42.18 41.18 -8.95
CA PRO A 11 40.80 41.64 -9.17
C PRO A 11 40.14 41.17 -10.49
N GLY A 12 38.82 41.35 -10.59
CA GLY A 12 38.22 41.84 -11.84
C GLY A 12 37.16 40.95 -12.51
N VAL A 13 35.90 41.20 -12.13
CA VAL A 13 34.71 40.93 -12.96
C VAL A 13 34.83 41.69 -14.28
N GLN A 14 34.70 41.00 -15.41
CA GLN A 14 34.41 41.61 -16.71
C GLN A 14 33.04 41.13 -17.21
N ALA A 15 32.16 42.10 -17.41
CA ALA A 15 30.86 41.93 -18.05
C ALA A 15 30.98 42.06 -19.57
N SER A 16 30.19 41.27 -20.33
CA SER A 16 29.63 41.64 -21.64
C SER A 16 28.72 40.53 -22.20
N PRO A 17 27.76 40.82 -23.09
CA PRO A 17 27.00 42.05 -23.25
C PRO A 17 25.47 41.81 -23.24
N ALA A 18 24.71 42.89 -23.07
CA ALA A 18 23.28 42.93 -23.26
C ALA A 18 22.90 42.57 -24.71
N ALA A 19 22.03 41.57 -24.89
CA ALA A 19 21.42 41.27 -26.17
C ALA A 19 20.29 42.27 -26.45
N GLY A 20 20.40 43.02 -27.56
CA GLY A 20 19.39 43.96 -28.03
C GLY A 20 18.10 43.27 -28.51
N PRO A 21 17.01 44.05 -28.68
CA PRO A 21 15.71 43.53 -29.07
C PRO A 21 15.68 43.28 -30.58
N GLY A 22 15.62 42.02 -31.01
CA GLY A 22 15.37 41.72 -32.43
C GLY A 22 16.12 40.53 -32.99
N GLN A 23 15.99 39.35 -32.38
CA GLN A 23 16.13 38.10 -33.11
C GLN A 23 14.90 37.25 -32.82
N ARG A 24 13.94 37.28 -33.76
CA ARG A 24 12.88 36.28 -33.82
C ARG A 24 13.55 34.92 -33.91
N ALA A 25 13.41 34.10 -32.88
CA ALA A 25 13.73 32.69 -32.97
C ALA A 25 12.99 32.12 -34.18
N ALA A 26 13.74 31.63 -35.17
CA ALA A 26 13.17 30.89 -36.28
C ALA A 26 12.34 29.74 -35.70
N ALA A 27 11.10 29.60 -36.16
CA ALA A 27 10.28 28.45 -35.82
C ALA A 27 11.05 27.18 -36.25
N PRO A 28 11.16 26.16 -35.39
CA PRO A 28 11.80 24.92 -35.81
C PRO A 28 11.04 24.37 -37.02
N GLU A 29 11.79 23.97 -38.05
CA GLU A 29 11.26 23.27 -39.21
C GLU A 29 10.43 22.07 -38.76
N ALA A 30 9.33 21.83 -39.47
CA ALA A 30 8.42 20.71 -39.24
C ALA A 30 9.19 19.38 -39.37
N GLY A 31 9.65 18.82 -38.26
CA GLY A 31 10.36 17.53 -38.23
C GLY A 31 11.35 17.32 -37.09
N GLY A 32 11.75 18.36 -36.36
CA GLY A 32 12.67 18.23 -35.21
C GLY A 32 12.01 17.61 -33.97
N GLU A 33 12.73 16.75 -33.24
CA GLU A 33 12.29 16.26 -31.92
C GLU A 33 12.13 17.42 -30.93
N LEU A 34 11.08 17.36 -30.11
CA LEU A 34 10.80 18.38 -29.08
C LEU A 34 11.88 18.34 -27.99
N THR A 35 12.52 19.48 -27.72
CA THR A 35 13.30 19.65 -26.50
C THR A 35 12.37 19.88 -25.31
N VAL A 36 12.82 19.55 -24.09
CA VAL A 36 12.05 19.80 -22.85
C VAL A 36 11.64 21.28 -22.73
N ALA A 37 12.51 22.22 -23.11
CA ALA A 37 12.23 23.65 -23.05
C ALA A 37 11.13 24.07 -24.05
N LEU A 38 11.21 23.62 -25.31
CA LEU A 38 10.17 23.89 -26.31
C LEU A 38 8.84 23.26 -25.90
N GLN A 39 8.89 22.05 -25.37
CA GLN A 39 7.70 21.35 -24.88
C GLN A 39 7.07 22.07 -23.68
N ALA A 40 7.87 22.55 -22.72
CA ALA A 40 7.36 23.32 -21.58
C ALA A 40 6.63 24.59 -22.05
N CYS A 41 7.18 25.33 -23.02
CA CYS A 41 6.52 26.48 -23.63
C CYS A 41 5.18 26.10 -24.31
N MET A 42 5.14 24.97 -25.00
CA MET A 42 3.91 24.44 -25.60
C MET A 42 2.87 24.10 -24.52
N VAL A 43 3.28 23.43 -23.43
CA VAL A 43 2.40 23.09 -22.30
C VAL A 43 1.86 24.34 -21.60
N ASP A 44 2.66 25.40 -21.45
CA ASP A 44 2.21 26.67 -20.89
C ASP A 44 1.15 27.36 -21.75
N ARG A 45 1.34 27.33 -23.08
CA ARG A 45 0.35 27.85 -24.02
C ARG A 45 -0.91 27.00 -24.02
N LEU A 46 -0.76 25.68 -23.94
CA LEU A 46 -1.91 24.77 -23.83
C LEU A 46 -2.70 25.03 -22.55
N ALA A 47 -2.03 25.27 -21.43
CA ALA A 47 -2.66 25.66 -20.18
C ALA A 47 -3.42 26.99 -20.32
N ALA A 48 -2.87 27.97 -21.04
CA ALA A 48 -3.55 29.24 -21.33
C ALA A 48 -4.80 29.05 -22.21
N VAL A 49 -4.74 28.19 -23.23
CA VAL A 49 -5.89 27.84 -24.07
C VAL A 49 -6.99 27.16 -23.25
N LEU A 50 -6.64 26.17 -22.43
CA LEU A 50 -7.58 25.53 -21.50
C LEU A 50 -8.20 26.53 -20.52
N LYS A 51 -7.40 27.48 -20.03
CA LYS A 51 -7.86 28.53 -19.11
C LYS A 51 -8.92 29.43 -19.74
N ALA A 52 -8.73 29.78 -21.02
CA ALA A 52 -9.70 30.59 -21.76
C ALA A 52 -11.04 29.86 -21.98
N GLY A 53 -11.02 28.53 -22.16
CA GLY A 53 -12.23 27.74 -22.41
C GLY A 53 -12.98 27.25 -21.16
N ALA A 54 -12.27 26.95 -20.07
CA ALA A 54 -12.84 26.26 -18.91
C ALA A 54 -12.59 26.94 -17.55
N GLY A 55 -11.96 28.12 -17.52
CA GLY A 55 -11.71 28.87 -16.30
C GLY A 55 -10.35 28.55 -15.67
N ALA A 56 -10.30 28.11 -14.41
CA ALA A 56 -9.03 27.88 -13.73
C ALA A 56 -8.29 26.63 -14.27
N VAL A 57 -6.96 26.73 -14.39
CA VAL A 57 -6.08 25.60 -14.73
C VAL A 57 -5.01 25.46 -13.67
N LEU A 58 -4.90 24.26 -13.09
CA LEU A 58 -3.80 23.89 -12.21
C LEU A 58 -2.76 23.12 -13.05
N ARG A 59 -1.53 23.63 -13.06
CA ARG A 59 -0.38 22.93 -13.64
C ARG A 59 0.41 22.24 -12.53
N MET A 60 0.64 20.94 -12.70
CA MET A 60 1.50 20.13 -11.86
C MET A 60 2.62 19.55 -12.71
N GLU A 61 3.76 19.33 -12.09
CA GLU A 61 4.94 18.78 -12.75
C GLU A 61 5.42 17.57 -11.96
N THR A 62 5.66 16.47 -12.66
CA THR A 62 6.34 15.29 -12.12
C THR A 62 7.72 15.16 -12.76
N GLN A 63 8.52 14.18 -12.33
CA GLN A 63 9.84 13.95 -12.92
C GLN A 63 9.78 13.70 -14.45
N ILE A 64 8.72 13.03 -14.92
CA ILE A 64 8.61 12.54 -16.31
C ILE A 64 7.34 13.05 -17.04
N SER A 65 6.53 13.91 -16.42
CA SER A 65 5.29 14.39 -17.02
C SER A 65 4.90 15.80 -16.58
N TRP A 66 4.07 16.43 -17.40
CA TRP A 66 3.30 17.62 -17.09
C TRP A 66 1.83 17.22 -16.90
N VAL A 67 1.15 17.76 -15.90
CA VAL A 67 -0.29 17.51 -15.69
C VAL A 67 -1.03 18.85 -15.67
N LEU A 68 -2.02 18.99 -16.54
CA LEU A 68 -2.90 20.15 -16.61
C LEU A 68 -4.30 19.74 -16.15
N VAL A 69 -4.76 20.26 -15.01
CA VAL A 69 -6.12 20.03 -14.49
C VAL A 69 -6.99 21.23 -14.86
N SER A 70 -8.10 20.97 -15.54
CA SER A 70 -9.03 21.99 -16.04
C SER A 70 -10.48 21.48 -15.95
N GLY A 71 -11.28 22.11 -15.10
CA GLY A 71 -12.65 21.68 -14.82
C GLY A 71 -12.70 20.23 -14.32
N ALA A 72 -13.49 19.39 -15.01
CA ALA A 72 -13.66 17.98 -14.67
C ALA A 72 -12.55 17.05 -15.24
N HIS A 73 -11.53 17.59 -15.90
CA HIS A 73 -10.53 16.79 -16.61
C HIS A 73 -9.10 17.13 -16.19
N ALA A 74 -8.22 16.13 -16.30
CA ALA A 74 -6.77 16.30 -16.24
C ALA A 74 -6.12 15.75 -17.52
N TYR A 75 -5.03 16.38 -17.96
CA TYR A 75 -4.29 15.99 -19.15
C TYR A 75 -2.83 15.79 -18.78
N LYS A 76 -2.34 14.55 -18.90
CA LYS A 76 -0.96 14.18 -18.58
C LYS A 76 -0.13 14.04 -19.86
N VAL A 77 0.84 14.93 -20.05
CA VAL A 77 1.77 14.96 -21.20
C VAL A 77 3.13 14.44 -20.75
N LYS A 78 3.70 13.48 -21.47
CA LYS A 78 5.02 12.91 -21.17
C LYS A 78 6.12 13.91 -21.52
N LYS A 79 7.11 14.09 -20.63
CA LYS A 79 8.25 14.98 -20.89
C LYS A 79 9.12 14.43 -22.02
N ALA A 80 9.51 15.27 -22.98
CA ALA A 80 10.39 14.89 -24.09
C ALA A 80 11.86 14.78 -23.62
N LEU A 81 12.17 13.73 -22.87
CA LEU A 81 13.46 13.52 -22.22
C LEU A 81 13.91 12.05 -22.28
N ARG A 82 15.18 11.80 -21.92
CA ARG A 82 15.75 10.47 -21.75
C ARG A 82 16.34 10.32 -20.35
N LEU A 83 15.99 9.24 -19.66
CA LEU A 83 16.56 8.78 -18.38
C LEU A 83 17.13 7.36 -18.55
N PRO A 84 17.95 6.84 -17.62
CA PRO A 84 18.54 5.50 -17.73
C PRO A 84 17.54 4.35 -17.92
N PHE A 85 16.28 4.54 -17.50
CA PHE A 85 15.21 3.55 -17.55
C PHE A 85 14.06 3.94 -18.49
N LEU A 86 14.20 5.06 -19.24
CA LEU A 86 13.09 5.66 -19.96
C LEU A 86 13.53 6.54 -21.12
N ASP A 87 12.89 6.37 -22.28
CA ASP A 87 13.15 7.20 -23.46
C ASP A 87 11.86 7.75 -24.06
N TYR A 88 11.67 9.06 -23.95
CA TYR A 88 10.51 9.81 -24.44
C TYR A 88 10.89 10.92 -25.43
N THR A 89 12.10 10.88 -26.02
CA THR A 89 12.55 11.95 -26.93
C THR A 89 11.70 12.02 -28.20
N THR A 90 11.26 10.87 -28.72
CA THR A 90 10.45 10.79 -29.94
C THR A 90 8.95 10.93 -29.66
N LEU A 91 8.22 11.52 -30.60
CA LEU A 91 6.75 11.60 -30.55
C LEU A 91 6.10 10.21 -30.51
N ALA A 92 6.61 9.26 -31.29
CA ALA A 92 6.12 7.88 -31.32
C ALA A 92 6.29 7.18 -29.97
N ALA A 93 7.44 7.37 -29.29
CA ALA A 93 7.67 6.81 -27.96
C ALA A 93 6.68 7.37 -26.93
N ARG A 94 6.42 8.68 -26.95
CA ARG A 94 5.42 9.31 -26.07
C ARG A 94 4.00 8.82 -26.36
N HIS A 95 3.64 8.62 -27.63
CA HIS A 95 2.35 8.06 -28.01
C HIS A 95 2.16 6.63 -27.48
N THR A 96 3.11 5.73 -27.76
CA THR A 96 3.10 4.34 -27.28
C THR A 96 3.01 4.29 -25.75
N CYS A 97 3.74 5.18 -25.07
CA CYS A 97 3.66 5.29 -23.63
C CYS A 97 2.28 5.75 -23.13
N CYS A 98 1.69 6.79 -23.73
CA CYS A 98 0.34 7.23 -23.36
C CYS A 98 -0.70 6.11 -23.55
N GLN A 99 -0.60 5.34 -24.63
CA GLN A 99 -1.45 4.17 -24.85
C GLN A 99 -1.23 3.07 -23.80
N ALA A 100 0.03 2.81 -23.43
CA ALA A 100 0.36 1.85 -22.39
C ALA A 100 -0.19 2.28 -21.03
N GLU A 101 -0.01 3.55 -20.63
CA GLU A 101 -0.56 4.10 -19.39
C GLU A 101 -2.09 3.97 -19.36
N TYR A 102 -2.76 4.37 -20.44
CA TYR A 102 -4.21 4.25 -20.58
C TYR A 102 -4.67 2.80 -20.41
N ARG A 103 -4.15 1.87 -21.21
CA ARG A 103 -4.48 0.44 -21.15
C ARG A 103 -4.25 -0.15 -19.75
N LEU A 104 -3.09 0.13 -19.15
CA LEU A 104 -2.69 -0.47 -17.90
C LEU A 104 -3.54 0.01 -16.72
N ASN A 105 -3.87 1.30 -16.69
CA ASN A 105 -4.59 1.87 -15.57
C ASN A 105 -6.11 1.69 -15.67
N GLN A 106 -6.67 1.51 -16.88
CA GLN A 106 -8.08 1.15 -17.04
C GLN A 106 -8.47 -0.16 -16.35
N ARG A 107 -7.51 -1.05 -16.06
CA ARG A 107 -7.76 -2.31 -15.35
C ARG A 107 -8.22 -2.10 -13.90
N LEU A 108 -7.82 -0.99 -13.28
CA LEU A 108 -8.11 -0.67 -11.88
C LEU A 108 -8.87 0.65 -11.70
N ALA A 109 -8.81 1.56 -12.68
CA ALA A 109 -9.42 2.88 -12.65
C ALA A 109 -10.05 3.28 -14.01
N PRO A 110 -10.97 2.48 -14.58
CA PRO A 110 -11.62 2.82 -15.85
C PRO A 110 -12.39 4.16 -15.80
N GLU A 111 -12.88 4.55 -14.62
CA GLU A 111 -13.54 5.84 -14.40
C GLU A 111 -12.59 7.05 -14.41
N LEU A 112 -11.29 6.84 -14.19
CA LEU A 112 -10.29 7.91 -14.18
C LEU A 112 -9.59 8.07 -15.52
N TYR A 113 -9.35 6.98 -16.27
CA TYR A 113 -8.62 7.01 -17.53
C TYR A 113 -9.58 6.97 -18.70
N LEU A 114 -9.77 8.14 -19.35
CA LEU A 114 -10.84 8.36 -20.31
C LEU A 114 -10.40 8.13 -21.76
N ASP A 115 -9.25 8.69 -22.16
CA ASP A 115 -8.76 8.60 -23.55
C ASP A 115 -7.27 8.96 -23.67
N VAL A 116 -6.67 8.75 -24.85
CA VAL A 116 -5.39 9.34 -25.28
C VAL A 116 -5.67 10.34 -26.39
N VAL A 117 -5.43 11.62 -26.12
CA VAL A 117 -5.76 12.72 -27.04
C VAL A 117 -4.51 13.37 -27.64
N PRO A 118 -4.52 13.73 -28.93
CA PRO A 118 -3.41 14.43 -29.54
C PRO A 118 -3.39 15.90 -29.10
N VAL A 119 -2.19 16.45 -28.94
CA VAL A 119 -1.92 17.88 -28.87
C VAL A 119 -1.52 18.31 -30.28
N THR A 120 -2.30 19.20 -30.88
CA THR A 120 -2.23 19.57 -32.31
C THR A 120 -2.00 21.06 -32.51
N GLY A 121 -1.73 21.47 -33.75
CA GLY A 121 -1.60 22.87 -34.15
C GLY A 121 -0.14 23.28 -34.30
N SER A 122 0.24 24.42 -33.72
CA SER A 122 1.63 24.90 -33.70
C SER A 122 2.10 25.12 -32.27
N LEU A 123 3.42 25.19 -32.04
CA LEU A 123 3.96 25.49 -30.70
C LEU A 123 3.45 26.82 -30.14
N ALA A 124 3.09 27.78 -31.00
CA ALA A 124 2.54 29.06 -30.58
C ALA A 124 1.04 28.99 -30.22
N HIS A 125 0.31 28.08 -30.86
CA HIS A 125 -1.14 27.90 -30.72
C HIS A 125 -1.51 26.41 -30.63
N PRO A 126 -1.15 25.74 -29.51
CA PRO A 126 -1.47 24.33 -29.33
C PRO A 126 -2.94 24.12 -28.94
N ALA A 127 -3.54 23.02 -29.38
CA ALA A 127 -4.92 22.65 -29.06
C ALA A 127 -5.04 21.14 -28.76
N LEU A 128 -5.89 20.77 -27.80
CA LEU A 128 -6.23 19.36 -27.52
C LEU A 128 -7.26 18.86 -28.52
N GLY A 129 -6.99 17.75 -29.19
CA GLY A 129 -7.92 17.10 -30.13
C GLY A 129 -8.32 17.97 -31.33
N GLY A 130 -7.54 18.99 -31.65
CA GLY A 130 -7.79 19.89 -32.78
C GLY A 130 -7.38 19.28 -34.13
N ALA A 131 -7.64 20.03 -35.21
CA ALA A 131 -7.16 19.68 -36.54
C ALA A 131 -5.70 20.13 -36.73
N GLY A 132 -4.95 19.45 -37.61
CA GLY A 132 -3.59 19.83 -38.01
C GLY A 132 -2.50 18.89 -37.49
N HIS A 133 -1.25 19.37 -37.53
CA HIS A 133 -0.08 18.58 -37.17
C HIS A 133 -0.06 18.20 -35.69
N VAL A 134 0.25 16.94 -35.38
CA VAL A 134 0.37 16.45 -34.00
C VAL A 134 1.73 16.84 -33.43
N LEU A 135 1.71 17.66 -32.39
CA LEU A 135 2.88 18.09 -31.62
C LEU A 135 3.23 17.08 -30.51
N ASP A 136 2.21 16.54 -29.85
CA ASP A 136 2.37 15.60 -28.74
C ASP A 136 1.10 14.77 -28.47
N TYR A 137 1.11 13.94 -27.43
CA TYR A 137 -0.05 13.24 -26.91
C TYR A 137 -0.23 13.48 -25.41
N ALA A 138 -1.48 13.44 -24.96
CA ALA A 138 -1.84 13.52 -23.55
C ALA A 138 -2.78 12.38 -23.16
N VAL A 139 -2.57 11.79 -21.99
CA VAL A 139 -3.57 10.92 -21.37
C VAL A 139 -4.64 11.83 -20.76
N LYS A 140 -5.89 11.71 -21.25
CA LYS A 140 -7.05 12.42 -20.73
C LYS A 140 -7.66 11.63 -19.57
N MET A 141 -7.77 12.28 -18.44
CA MET A 141 -8.24 11.70 -17.19
C MET A 141 -9.41 12.49 -16.60
N ALA A 142 -10.25 11.85 -15.79
CA ALA A 142 -11.17 12.56 -14.91
C ALA A 142 -10.38 13.23 -13.78
N ALA A 143 -10.62 14.52 -13.55
CA ALA A 143 -10.02 15.23 -12.43
C ALA A 143 -10.69 14.81 -11.11
N PHE A 144 -9.90 14.75 -10.04
CA PHE A 144 -10.39 14.49 -8.70
C PHE A 144 -9.71 15.42 -7.69
N ASP A 145 -10.39 15.66 -6.56
CA ASP A 145 -9.85 16.45 -5.46
C ASP A 145 -8.62 15.74 -4.87
N GLN A 146 -7.49 16.44 -4.79
CA GLN A 146 -6.25 15.91 -4.22
C GLN A 146 -6.39 15.54 -2.73
N ARG A 147 -7.38 16.09 -2.02
CA ARG A 147 -7.73 15.67 -0.65
C ARG A 147 -8.30 14.25 -0.59
N ALA A 148 -8.79 13.71 -1.71
CA ALA A 148 -9.29 12.35 -1.80
C ALA A 148 -8.17 11.30 -1.90
N LEU A 149 -6.91 11.69 -2.11
CA LEU A 149 -5.77 10.77 -2.09
C LEU A 149 -5.62 10.12 -0.72
N TRP A 150 -5.35 8.82 -0.68
CA TRP A 150 -5.17 8.11 0.58
C TRP A 150 -4.03 8.68 1.41
N SER A 151 -2.94 9.11 0.77
CA SER A 151 -1.83 9.79 1.43
C SER A 151 -2.27 11.01 2.24
N ARG A 152 -3.26 11.78 1.77
CA ARG A 152 -3.85 12.93 2.46
C ARG A 152 -4.91 12.53 3.47
N ARG A 153 -5.80 11.61 3.10
CA ARG A 153 -6.85 11.14 4.02
C ARG A 153 -6.30 10.43 5.26
N LEU A 154 -5.11 9.81 5.16
CA LEU A 154 -4.42 9.27 6.33
C LEU A 154 -3.98 10.38 7.29
N GLU A 155 -3.45 11.49 6.77
CA GLU A 155 -3.04 12.66 7.56
C GLU A 155 -4.27 13.28 8.28
N ASP A 156 -5.42 13.31 7.60
CA ASP A 156 -6.67 13.88 8.13
C ASP A 156 -7.50 12.89 8.98
N GLY A 157 -7.03 11.64 9.18
CA GLY A 157 -7.77 10.59 9.91
C GLY A 157 -9.05 10.12 9.21
N GLY A 158 -9.21 10.42 7.92
CA GLY A 158 -10.46 10.24 7.19
C GLY A 158 -10.67 8.85 6.58
N LEU A 159 -9.71 7.92 6.63
CA LEU A 159 -9.84 6.58 6.04
C LEU A 159 -10.48 5.57 7.00
N ASP A 160 -11.60 4.98 6.57
CA ASP A 160 -12.32 3.94 7.30
C ASP A 160 -11.90 2.50 6.92
N ASP A 161 -12.20 1.56 7.81
CA ASP A 161 -11.88 0.14 7.69
C ASP A 161 -12.51 -0.51 6.44
N GLY A 162 -13.72 -0.10 6.07
CA GLY A 162 -14.46 -0.65 4.94
C GLY A 162 -13.80 -0.32 3.60
N GLN A 163 -13.16 0.84 3.47
CA GLN A 163 -12.43 1.20 2.25
C GLN A 163 -11.18 0.34 2.05
N ALA A 164 -10.45 0.03 3.13
CA ALA A 164 -9.30 -0.86 3.08
C ALA A 164 -9.70 -2.29 2.68
N GLU A 165 -10.76 -2.82 3.29
CA GLU A 165 -11.27 -4.16 2.97
C GLU A 165 -11.83 -4.24 1.53
N ALA A 166 -12.55 -3.21 1.07
CA ALA A 166 -13.06 -3.15 -0.30
C ALA A 166 -11.92 -3.10 -1.34
N LEU A 167 -10.86 -2.33 -1.06
CA LEU A 167 -9.67 -2.31 -1.91
C LEU A 167 -8.96 -3.66 -1.92
N ALA A 168 -8.83 -4.33 -0.77
CA ALA A 168 -8.22 -5.67 -0.69
C ALA A 168 -8.95 -6.68 -1.60
N VAL A 169 -10.28 -6.64 -1.64
CA VAL A 169 -11.08 -7.48 -2.54
C VAL A 169 -10.79 -7.14 -4.01
N ARG A 170 -10.81 -5.86 -4.38
CA ARG A 170 -10.50 -5.39 -5.75
C ARG A 170 -9.12 -5.85 -6.19
N LEU A 171 -8.10 -5.65 -5.35
CA LEU A 171 -6.72 -6.07 -5.62
C LEU A 171 -6.58 -7.58 -5.73
N GLY A 172 -7.24 -8.34 -4.84
CA GLY A 172 -7.23 -9.80 -4.91
C GLY A 172 -7.83 -10.32 -6.21
N GLN A 173 -8.97 -9.77 -6.65
CA GLN A 173 -9.60 -10.11 -7.93
C GLN A 173 -8.71 -9.72 -9.12
N PHE A 174 -8.15 -8.51 -9.09
CA PHE A 174 -7.22 -8.03 -10.12
C PHE A 174 -6.01 -8.96 -10.25
N HIS A 175 -5.35 -9.30 -9.14
CA HIS A 175 -4.20 -10.20 -9.15
C HIS A 175 -4.55 -11.62 -9.59
N LEU A 176 -5.73 -12.15 -9.23
CA LEU A 176 -6.17 -13.46 -9.72
C LEU A 176 -6.45 -13.49 -11.23
N ALA A 177 -6.90 -12.36 -11.80
CA ALA A 177 -7.24 -12.23 -13.22
C ALA A 177 -6.07 -11.75 -14.09
N ALA A 178 -5.07 -11.07 -13.51
CA ALA A 178 -3.96 -10.49 -14.27
C ALA A 178 -3.15 -11.58 -15.01
N PRO A 179 -2.65 -11.30 -16.23
CA PRO A 179 -1.82 -12.24 -16.98
C PRO A 179 -0.61 -12.70 -16.18
N ALA A 180 -0.27 -13.98 -16.29
CA ALA A 180 0.97 -14.53 -15.73
C ALA A 180 2.18 -14.14 -16.59
N VAL A 181 3.35 -14.03 -15.96
CA VAL A 181 4.60 -13.65 -16.63
C VAL A 181 4.86 -14.52 -17.87
N PRO A 182 5.23 -13.92 -19.03
CA PRO A 182 5.55 -14.69 -20.22
C PRO A 182 6.72 -15.66 -20.00
N ALA A 183 6.78 -16.73 -20.80
CA ALA A 183 7.96 -17.59 -20.82
C ALA A 183 9.18 -16.84 -21.42
N GLY A 184 10.39 -17.24 -21.03
CA GLY A 184 11.63 -16.70 -21.60
C GLY A 184 12.10 -15.33 -21.06
N VAL A 185 11.28 -14.60 -20.30
CA VAL A 185 11.69 -13.33 -19.68
C VAL A 185 12.26 -13.54 -18.26
N PRO A 186 13.22 -12.70 -17.81
CA PRO A 186 13.90 -12.91 -16.52
C PRO A 186 13.06 -12.47 -15.30
N TRP A 187 11.93 -11.79 -15.51
CA TRP A 187 11.14 -11.20 -14.44
C TRP A 187 10.61 -12.24 -13.45
N GLY A 188 10.62 -11.86 -12.17
CA GLY A 188 10.24 -12.72 -11.05
C GLY A 188 11.17 -13.91 -10.78
N THR A 189 12.28 -14.07 -11.52
CA THR A 189 13.29 -15.06 -11.16
C THR A 189 14.04 -14.63 -9.90
N PRO A 190 14.55 -15.57 -9.06
CA PRO A 190 15.28 -15.20 -7.85
C PRO A 190 16.47 -14.28 -8.12
N GLY A 191 17.21 -14.54 -9.21
CA GLY A 191 18.34 -13.72 -9.62
C GLY A 191 17.93 -12.30 -10.03
N TYR A 192 16.84 -12.14 -10.79
CA TYR A 192 16.33 -10.82 -11.17
C TYR A 192 15.82 -10.02 -9.97
N ILE A 193 15.10 -10.68 -9.04
CA ILE A 193 14.63 -10.05 -7.80
C ILE A 193 15.83 -9.55 -6.99
N ALA A 194 16.81 -10.42 -6.70
CA ALA A 194 18.00 -10.06 -5.94
C ALA A 194 18.83 -8.95 -6.63
N HIS A 195 18.93 -8.98 -7.95
CA HIS A 195 19.59 -7.93 -8.72
C HIS A 195 18.89 -6.57 -8.55
N THR A 196 17.55 -6.54 -8.62
CA THR A 196 16.75 -5.32 -8.47
C THR A 196 16.92 -4.70 -7.08
N VAL A 197 16.86 -5.52 -6.02
CA VAL A 197 17.08 -5.03 -4.64
C VAL A 197 18.53 -4.56 -4.46
N GLY A 198 19.50 -5.32 -4.98
CA GLY A 198 20.92 -4.97 -4.94
C GLY A 198 21.24 -3.65 -5.64
N ALA A 199 20.64 -3.41 -6.82
CA ALA A 199 20.77 -2.15 -7.55
C ALA A 199 20.19 -0.98 -6.76
N THR A 200 19.03 -1.16 -6.12
CA THR A 200 18.41 -0.15 -5.26
C THR A 200 19.32 0.21 -4.07
N LEU A 201 19.90 -0.79 -3.39
CA LEU A 201 20.85 -0.57 -2.29
C LEU A 201 22.14 0.13 -2.75
N ALA A 202 22.65 -0.22 -3.93
CA ALA A 202 23.83 0.41 -4.51
C ALA A 202 23.58 1.89 -4.81
N GLU A 203 22.41 2.22 -5.38
CA GLU A 203 22.03 3.60 -5.68
C GLU A 203 21.83 4.43 -4.41
N LEU A 204 21.12 3.87 -3.41
CA LEU A 204 20.96 4.51 -2.10
C LEU A 204 22.29 4.86 -1.44
N SER A 205 23.32 4.02 -1.61
CA SER A 205 24.63 4.26 -0.99
C SER A 205 25.38 5.45 -1.57
N LYS A 206 25.04 5.86 -2.79
CA LYS A 206 25.60 7.08 -3.40
C LYS A 206 24.92 8.35 -2.86
N GLN A 207 23.68 8.22 -2.38
CA GLN A 207 22.81 9.36 -2.03
C GLN A 207 22.68 9.59 -0.53
N VAL A 208 22.80 8.54 0.30
CA VAL A 208 22.69 8.64 1.76
C VAL A 208 23.99 9.22 2.33
N PRO A 209 23.94 10.41 2.97
CA PRO A 209 25.12 11.01 3.57
C PRO A 209 25.39 10.45 4.98
N GLY A 210 26.66 10.50 5.41
CA GLY A 210 27.06 10.26 6.80
C GLY A 210 27.16 8.79 7.22
N ASP A 211 27.97 8.56 8.26
CA ASP A 211 28.37 7.21 8.69
C ASP A 211 27.19 6.39 9.22
N ALA A 212 26.25 7.01 9.93
CA ALA A 212 25.08 6.33 10.46
C ALA A 212 24.16 5.76 9.35
N GLY A 213 23.92 6.55 8.29
CA GLY A 213 23.15 6.12 7.13
C GLY A 213 23.85 5.00 6.36
N GLN A 214 25.17 5.12 6.17
CA GLN A 214 25.98 4.09 5.52
C GLN A 214 26.02 2.78 6.34
N ALA A 215 26.13 2.85 7.66
CA ALA A 215 26.04 1.70 8.54
C ALA A 215 24.67 1.01 8.46
N CYS A 216 23.58 1.79 8.37
CA CYS A 216 22.23 1.27 8.16
C CYS A 216 22.14 0.48 6.84
N LEU A 217 22.64 1.05 5.73
CA LEU A 217 22.66 0.37 4.43
C LEU A 217 23.55 -0.87 4.41
N ALA A 218 24.68 -0.86 5.11
CA ALA A 218 25.52 -2.05 5.28
C ALA A 218 24.78 -3.18 6.01
N GLY A 219 24.02 -2.85 7.06
CA GLY A 219 23.14 -3.80 7.76
C GLY A 219 22.05 -4.36 6.84
N LEU A 220 21.39 -3.51 6.06
CA LEU A 220 20.37 -3.90 5.08
C LEU A 220 20.92 -4.82 3.99
N ARG A 221 22.15 -4.59 3.50
CA ARG A 221 22.82 -5.50 2.56
C ARG A 221 23.07 -6.88 3.17
N LYS A 222 23.52 -6.93 4.42
CA LYS A 222 23.74 -8.20 5.13
C LYS A 222 22.42 -8.96 5.30
N LEU A 223 21.37 -8.25 5.71
CA LEU A 223 20.02 -8.82 5.84
C LEU A 223 19.50 -9.35 4.51
N GLU A 224 19.61 -8.56 3.45
CA GLU A 224 19.18 -8.94 2.11
C GLU A 224 19.94 -10.19 1.63
N ALA A 225 21.27 -10.21 1.76
CA ALA A 225 22.10 -11.36 1.38
C ALA A 225 21.75 -12.62 2.18
N ALA A 226 21.53 -12.50 3.49
CA ALA A 226 21.14 -13.61 4.36
C ALA A 226 19.73 -14.14 4.07
N SER A 227 18.84 -13.30 3.53
CA SER A 227 17.48 -13.69 3.16
C SER A 227 17.42 -14.51 1.87
N ARG A 228 18.43 -14.43 1.00
CA ARG A 228 18.39 -15.06 -0.34
C ARG A 228 18.32 -16.60 -0.28
N PRO A 229 19.21 -17.33 0.42
CA PRO A 229 19.22 -18.79 0.36
C PRO A 229 17.87 -19.45 0.71
N PRO A 230 17.18 -19.08 1.81
CA PRO A 230 15.88 -19.67 2.12
C PRO A 230 14.75 -19.20 1.18
N LEU A 231 14.80 -17.98 0.63
CA LEU A 231 13.73 -17.44 -0.22
C LEU A 231 13.86 -17.82 -1.70
N PHE A 232 15.05 -18.16 -2.19
CA PHE A 232 15.25 -18.52 -3.60
C PHE A 232 14.38 -19.69 -4.07
N PRO A 233 14.25 -20.80 -3.32
CA PRO A 233 13.28 -21.85 -3.63
C PRO A 233 11.84 -21.35 -3.67
N VAL A 234 11.46 -20.49 -2.73
CA VAL A 234 10.11 -19.91 -2.64
C VAL A 234 9.81 -19.04 -3.85
N PHE A 235 10.72 -18.15 -4.26
CA PHE A 235 10.56 -17.33 -5.47
C PHE A 235 10.40 -18.20 -6.73
N ARG A 236 11.16 -19.30 -6.85
CA ARG A 236 10.99 -20.25 -7.97
C ARG A 236 9.61 -20.88 -7.97
N GLN A 237 9.15 -21.38 -6.81
CA GLN A 237 7.83 -21.99 -6.66
C GLN A 237 6.72 -20.99 -6.99
N ARG A 238 6.83 -19.75 -6.51
CA ARG A 238 5.86 -18.69 -6.77
C ARG A 238 5.78 -18.32 -8.25
N ARG A 239 6.93 -18.16 -8.92
CA ARG A 239 6.98 -17.94 -10.37
C ARG A 239 6.36 -19.10 -11.15
N ALA A 240 6.72 -20.34 -10.81
CA ALA A 240 6.16 -21.54 -11.45
C ALA A 240 4.64 -21.69 -11.20
N GLY A 241 4.17 -21.29 -10.02
CA GLY A 241 2.75 -21.26 -9.64
C GLY A 241 1.96 -20.05 -10.18
N GLY A 242 2.52 -19.29 -11.13
CA GLY A 242 1.83 -18.16 -11.76
C GLY A 242 1.56 -16.98 -10.82
N LYS A 243 2.38 -16.78 -9.78
CA LYS A 243 2.26 -15.64 -8.85
C LYS A 243 2.96 -14.38 -9.35
N VAL A 244 3.81 -14.48 -10.38
CA VAL A 244 4.40 -13.32 -11.06
C VAL A 244 3.47 -12.90 -12.19
N ARG A 245 2.93 -11.69 -12.13
CA ARG A 245 1.84 -11.21 -12.99
C ARG A 245 2.04 -9.76 -13.43
N GLU A 246 1.28 -9.30 -14.42
CA GLU A 246 1.28 -7.88 -14.84
C GLU A 246 0.53 -7.04 -13.80
N CYS A 247 1.17 -6.74 -12.68
CA CYS A 247 0.61 -6.04 -11.52
C CYS A 247 0.51 -4.51 -11.75
N HIS A 248 0.27 -3.75 -10.68
CA HIS A 248 0.29 -2.29 -10.70
C HIS A 248 1.73 -1.72 -10.70
N GLY A 249 2.62 -2.29 -9.88
CA GLY A 249 4.04 -1.96 -9.85
C GLY A 249 4.42 -0.79 -8.93
N ASP A 250 3.49 0.15 -8.68
CA ASP A 250 3.69 1.30 -7.77
C ASP A 250 2.51 1.53 -6.80
N LEU A 251 2.02 0.45 -6.17
CA LEU A 251 0.79 0.47 -5.38
C LEU A 251 1.02 1.03 -3.96
N HIS A 252 1.01 2.36 -3.79
CA HIS A 252 1.15 3.02 -2.48
C HIS A 252 0.06 4.08 -2.24
N CYS A 253 -0.07 4.64 -1.03
CA CYS A 253 -1.20 5.51 -0.67
C CYS A 253 -1.26 6.82 -1.49
N GLY A 254 -0.18 7.21 -2.16
CA GLY A 254 -0.16 8.36 -3.06
C GLY A 254 -0.81 8.08 -4.42
N ASN A 255 -0.96 6.81 -4.76
CA ASN A 255 -1.49 6.30 -6.02
C ASN A 255 -2.84 5.61 -5.82
N ILE A 256 -3.58 6.01 -4.77
CA ILE A 256 -4.93 5.53 -4.49
C ILE A 256 -5.79 6.73 -4.15
N VAL A 257 -6.91 6.89 -4.87
CA VAL A 257 -7.90 7.93 -4.62
C VAL A 257 -9.18 7.33 -4.07
N SER A 258 -9.83 8.03 -3.16
CA SER A 258 -11.16 7.67 -2.68
C SER A 258 -12.26 8.25 -3.56
N LEU A 259 -13.01 7.37 -4.22
CA LEU A 259 -14.25 7.72 -4.92
C LEU A 259 -15.43 7.11 -4.16
N GLY A 260 -16.13 7.96 -3.40
CA GLY A 260 -17.13 7.52 -2.42
C GLY A 260 -16.52 6.57 -1.40
N ARG A 261 -17.08 5.35 -1.30
CA ARG A 261 -16.61 4.29 -0.38
C ARG A 261 -15.54 3.37 -0.98
N GLN A 262 -15.03 3.67 -2.18
CA GLN A 262 -14.04 2.81 -2.85
C GLN A 262 -12.66 3.47 -2.87
N GLY A 263 -11.62 2.68 -2.68
CA GLY A 263 -10.24 3.05 -3.02
C GLY A 263 -9.93 2.60 -4.43
N ILE A 264 -9.45 3.53 -5.26
CA ILE A 264 -9.18 3.32 -6.68
C ILE A 264 -7.69 3.52 -6.93
N PRO A 265 -6.92 2.44 -7.18
CA PRO A 265 -5.52 2.55 -7.59
C PRO A 265 -5.38 3.19 -8.97
N PHE A 266 -4.44 4.11 -9.12
CA PHE A 266 -4.13 4.79 -10.38
C PHE A 266 -2.62 5.03 -10.49
N ASP A 267 -2.14 5.41 -11.67
CA ASP A 267 -0.71 5.68 -11.93
C ASP A 267 0.21 4.45 -11.76
N GLY A 268 -0.24 3.29 -12.23
CA GLY A 268 0.57 2.07 -12.35
C GLY A 268 1.65 2.20 -13.42
N ILE A 269 2.79 1.51 -13.23
CA ILE A 269 4.01 1.70 -14.03
C ILE A 269 3.81 1.22 -15.47
N GLU A 270 3.91 2.13 -16.43
CA GLU A 270 3.79 1.87 -17.87
C GLU A 270 5.12 1.74 -18.61
N PHE A 271 6.19 2.33 -18.07
CA PHE A 271 7.41 2.59 -18.83
C PHE A 271 8.51 1.51 -18.71
N ALA A 272 8.40 0.61 -17.72
CA ALA A 272 9.38 -0.44 -17.50
C ALA A 272 8.69 -1.75 -17.11
N ASP A 273 8.63 -2.69 -18.05
CA ASP A 273 7.95 -3.98 -17.91
C ASP A 273 8.37 -4.74 -16.66
N GLY A 274 9.67 -4.82 -16.39
CA GLY A 274 10.21 -5.53 -15.24
C GLY A 274 9.85 -4.92 -13.88
N LEU A 275 9.23 -3.73 -13.83
CA LEU A 275 8.71 -3.12 -12.60
C LEU A 275 7.23 -3.43 -12.35
N ARG A 276 6.48 -3.87 -13.38
CA ARG A 276 5.08 -4.31 -13.25
C ARG A 276 4.89 -5.82 -13.36
N TRP A 277 5.79 -6.53 -14.04
CA TRP A 277 5.82 -8.00 -14.05
C TRP A 277 6.50 -8.54 -12.80
N ILE A 278 5.78 -8.44 -11.69
CA ILE A 278 6.29 -8.73 -10.34
C ILE A 278 5.41 -9.78 -9.66
N ASP A 279 5.91 -10.31 -8.55
CA ASP A 279 5.10 -11.17 -7.68
C ASP A 279 3.88 -10.37 -7.15
N VAL A 280 2.69 -10.95 -7.16
CA VAL A 280 1.48 -10.31 -6.61
C VAL A 280 1.63 -9.95 -5.13
N MET A 281 2.47 -10.67 -4.38
CA MET A 281 2.80 -10.35 -3.00
C MET A 281 3.73 -9.12 -2.91
N ASP A 282 4.59 -8.89 -3.91
CA ASP A 282 5.42 -7.67 -3.99
C ASP A 282 4.53 -6.44 -4.19
N ASP A 283 3.54 -6.52 -5.09
CA ASP A 283 2.63 -5.40 -5.36
C ASP A 283 1.81 -5.02 -4.12
N VAL A 284 1.14 -5.99 -3.47
CA VAL A 284 0.34 -5.73 -2.26
C VAL A 284 1.22 -5.34 -1.05
N SER A 285 2.47 -5.83 -0.99
CA SER A 285 3.39 -5.45 0.08
C SER A 285 3.68 -3.96 0.10
N PHE A 286 3.61 -3.30 -1.07
CA PHE A 286 3.89 -1.89 -1.18
C PHE A 286 2.86 -1.06 -0.41
N LEU A 287 1.57 -1.33 -0.62
CA LEU A 287 0.50 -0.66 0.10
C LEU A 287 0.49 -1.03 1.59
N HIS A 288 0.68 -2.32 1.89
CA HIS A 288 0.78 -2.79 3.27
C HIS A 288 1.91 -2.07 4.03
N MET A 289 3.09 -1.96 3.42
CA MET A 289 4.24 -1.24 3.96
C MET A 289 3.92 0.24 4.18
N ASP A 290 3.34 0.90 3.19
CA ASP A 290 3.08 2.34 3.25
C ASP A 290 2.01 2.70 4.30
N LEU A 291 0.96 1.88 4.47
CA LEU A 291 -0.03 2.03 5.54
C LEU A 291 0.61 1.87 6.93
N ALA A 292 1.43 0.83 7.11
CA ALA A 292 2.12 0.59 8.38
C ALA A 292 3.11 1.71 8.72
N TYR A 293 3.88 2.18 7.74
CA TYR A 293 4.82 3.30 7.90
C TYR A 293 4.10 4.60 8.29
N ARG A 294 2.91 4.85 7.73
CA ARG A 294 2.08 6.03 8.02
C ARG A 294 1.24 5.91 9.30
N GLY A 295 1.57 4.98 10.19
CA GLY A 295 0.92 4.85 11.49
C GLY A 295 -0.46 4.20 11.44
N ARG A 296 -0.81 3.47 10.37
CA ARG A 296 -2.04 2.67 10.26
C ARG A 296 -1.76 1.17 10.07
N PRO A 297 -1.06 0.51 11.03
CA PRO A 297 -0.86 -0.94 10.98
C PRO A 297 -2.18 -1.73 11.10
N ASP A 298 -3.21 -1.14 11.70
CA ASP A 298 -4.58 -1.67 11.74
C ASP A 298 -5.17 -1.85 10.34
N LEU A 299 -5.08 -0.81 9.49
CA LEU A 299 -5.53 -0.90 8.09
C LEU A 299 -4.65 -1.83 7.26
N ALA A 300 -3.34 -1.85 7.51
CA ALA A 300 -2.43 -2.77 6.84
C ALA A 300 -2.81 -4.24 7.12
N ALA A 301 -3.11 -4.58 8.37
CA ALA A 301 -3.53 -5.92 8.77
C ALA A 301 -4.88 -6.30 8.14
N ARG A 302 -5.86 -5.41 8.16
CA ARG A 302 -7.16 -5.63 7.50
C ARG A 302 -7.00 -5.87 6.00
N LEU A 303 -6.23 -5.02 5.32
CA LEU A 303 -5.95 -5.12 3.89
C LEU A 303 -5.35 -6.50 3.56
N LEU A 304 -4.26 -6.88 4.25
CA LEU A 304 -3.56 -8.13 3.99
C LEU A 304 -4.44 -9.35 4.32
N SER A 305 -5.10 -9.35 5.49
CA SER A 305 -5.98 -10.44 5.90
C SER A 305 -7.10 -10.65 4.88
N ARG A 306 -7.75 -9.58 4.43
CA ARG A 306 -8.83 -9.66 3.44
C ARG A 306 -8.31 -10.05 2.06
N TYR A 307 -7.14 -9.57 1.66
CA TYR A 307 -6.49 -9.95 0.41
C TYR A 307 -6.16 -11.45 0.36
N LEU A 308 -5.65 -12.01 1.47
CA LEU A 308 -5.37 -13.44 1.60
C LEU A 308 -6.66 -14.26 1.61
N GLU A 309 -7.72 -13.79 2.27
CA GLU A 309 -9.05 -14.43 2.23
C GLU A 309 -9.58 -14.53 0.80
N VAL A 310 -9.39 -13.50 -0.03
CA VAL A 310 -9.80 -13.52 -1.44
C VAL A 310 -8.92 -14.47 -2.27
N THR A 311 -7.61 -14.30 -2.19
CA THR A 311 -6.66 -14.98 -3.09
C THR A 311 -6.31 -16.41 -2.67
N GLY A 312 -6.42 -16.74 -1.38
CA GLY A 312 -5.90 -17.97 -0.79
C GLY A 312 -4.37 -18.05 -0.78
N ASP A 313 -3.65 -16.96 -1.07
CA ASP A 313 -2.19 -16.94 -1.25
C ASP A 313 -1.42 -16.84 0.07
N TYR A 314 -1.78 -17.67 1.06
CA TYR A 314 -1.14 -17.68 2.38
C TYR A 314 0.35 -18.03 2.31
N ASP A 315 0.77 -18.84 1.33
CA ASP A 315 2.18 -19.17 1.10
C ASP A 315 3.03 -17.95 0.70
N GLY A 316 2.39 -16.87 0.23
CA GLY A 316 3.09 -15.61 -0.07
C GLY A 316 3.61 -14.88 1.16
N LEU A 317 3.13 -15.21 2.35
CA LEU A 317 3.62 -14.61 3.60
C LEU A 317 5.12 -14.86 3.82
N ALA A 318 5.66 -15.96 3.29
CA ALA A 318 7.09 -16.25 3.38
C ALA A 318 7.97 -15.18 2.70
N VAL A 319 7.48 -14.52 1.65
CA VAL A 319 8.25 -13.50 0.89
C VAL A 319 7.86 -12.07 1.25
N LEU A 320 6.75 -11.88 1.98
CA LEU A 320 6.23 -10.56 2.33
C LEU A 320 7.25 -9.68 3.08
N PRO A 321 8.01 -10.16 4.10
CA PRO A 321 9.01 -9.33 4.77
C PRO A 321 10.09 -8.78 3.83
N TYR A 322 10.55 -9.63 2.90
CA TYR A 322 11.56 -9.25 1.92
C TYR A 322 11.03 -8.18 0.96
N TYR A 323 9.79 -8.34 0.47
CA TYR A 323 9.17 -7.33 -0.38
C TYR A 323 8.86 -6.02 0.35
N ARG A 324 8.41 -6.07 1.62
CA ARG A 324 8.24 -4.87 2.46
C ARG A 324 9.55 -4.09 2.61
N MET A 325 10.64 -4.79 2.89
CA MET A 325 11.98 -4.20 2.95
C MET A 325 12.31 -3.54 1.60
N HIS A 326 12.20 -4.29 0.50
CA HIS A 326 12.47 -3.77 -0.84
C HIS A 326 11.65 -2.50 -1.16
N ARG A 327 10.34 -2.50 -0.92
CA ARG A 327 9.48 -1.35 -1.19
C ARG A 327 9.78 -0.14 -0.31
N ALA A 328 10.18 -0.34 0.94
CA ALA A 328 10.67 0.74 1.78
C ALA A 328 11.99 1.34 1.24
N LEU A 329 12.91 0.52 0.74
CA LEU A 329 14.14 1.00 0.07
C LEU A 329 13.82 1.80 -1.19
N VAL A 330 12.84 1.36 -1.99
CA VAL A 330 12.38 2.11 -3.18
C VAL A 330 11.82 3.47 -2.77
N ARG A 331 11.00 3.57 -1.71
CA ARG A 331 10.51 4.86 -1.20
C ARG A 331 11.63 5.78 -0.73
N ALA A 332 12.59 5.25 0.02
CA ALA A 332 13.75 6.02 0.45
C ALA A 332 14.54 6.58 -0.76
N LYS A 333 14.77 5.74 -1.78
CA LYS A 333 15.47 6.13 -3.01
C LYS A 333 14.75 7.28 -3.72
N VAL A 334 13.44 7.16 -3.96
CA VAL A 334 12.64 8.18 -4.66
C VAL A 334 12.64 9.51 -3.89
N LEU A 335 12.57 9.46 -2.56
CA LEU A 335 12.62 10.67 -1.72
C LEU A 335 13.98 11.36 -1.80
N LEU A 336 15.08 10.62 -1.79
CA LEU A 336 16.43 11.17 -1.93
C LEU A 336 16.68 11.73 -3.33
N GLU A 337 16.19 11.06 -4.38
CA GLU A 337 16.25 11.55 -5.76
C GLU A 337 15.50 12.88 -5.91
N ARG A 338 14.33 13.03 -5.25
CA ARG A 338 13.62 14.31 -5.20
C ARG A 338 14.41 15.36 -4.41
N ALA A 339 14.96 14.99 -3.26
CA ALA A 339 15.74 15.90 -2.42
C ALA A 339 17.02 16.42 -3.10
N ALA A 340 17.56 15.67 -4.06
CA ALA A 340 18.74 16.05 -4.83
C ALA A 340 18.46 17.08 -5.95
N GLN A 341 17.20 17.41 -6.23
CA GLN A 341 16.85 18.37 -7.28
C GLN A 341 17.12 19.81 -6.83
N ASP A 342 17.78 20.60 -7.68
CA ASP A 342 18.26 21.95 -7.35
C ASP A 342 17.15 22.94 -6.95
N HIS A 343 15.96 22.77 -7.54
CA HIS A 343 14.82 23.66 -7.32
C HIS A 343 14.05 23.37 -6.02
N VAL A 344 14.40 22.32 -5.29
CA VAL A 344 13.72 21.95 -4.03
C VAL A 344 14.21 22.84 -2.89
N PRO A 345 13.32 23.59 -2.20
CA PRO A 345 13.67 24.45 -1.07
C PRO A 345 14.35 23.68 0.06
N ALA A 346 15.24 24.35 0.81
CA ALA A 346 16.03 23.71 1.87
C ALA A 346 15.18 23.00 2.95
N ALA A 347 14.05 23.61 3.35
CA ALA A 347 13.14 23.00 4.34
C ALA A 347 12.47 21.72 3.80
N GLU A 348 11.99 21.74 2.54
CA GLU A 348 11.41 20.56 1.89
C GLU A 348 12.48 19.47 1.71
N ARG A 349 13.70 19.85 1.31
CA ARG A 349 14.84 18.94 1.19
C ARG A 349 15.15 18.22 2.51
N ALA A 350 15.15 18.95 3.62
CA ALA A 350 15.35 18.37 4.95
C ALA A 350 14.21 17.38 5.31
N ALA A 351 12.96 17.74 5.05
CA ALA A 351 11.81 16.87 5.29
C ALA A 351 11.86 15.58 4.44
N LEU A 352 12.23 15.68 3.16
CA LEU A 352 12.39 14.53 2.27
C LEU A 352 13.48 13.57 2.76
N ARG A 353 14.63 14.11 3.22
CA ARG A 353 15.72 13.30 3.81
C ARG A 353 15.27 12.61 5.10
N ALA A 354 14.61 13.33 6.00
CA ALA A 354 14.10 12.74 7.24
C ALA A 354 13.07 11.63 6.98
N ALA A 355 12.20 11.81 5.97
CA ALA A 355 11.27 10.78 5.54
C ALA A 355 12.01 9.55 4.96
N ALA A 356 13.03 9.76 4.13
CA ALA A 356 13.87 8.68 3.61
C ALA A 356 14.55 7.87 4.72
N ASP A 357 15.11 8.54 5.73
CA ASP A 357 15.70 7.89 6.91
C ASP A 357 14.66 7.08 7.70
N GLY A 358 13.42 7.58 7.77
CA GLY A 358 12.28 6.83 8.30
C GLY A 358 12.05 5.51 7.55
N TYR A 359 12.03 5.54 6.22
CA TYR A 359 11.85 4.34 5.40
C TYR A 359 13.04 3.37 5.52
N LEU A 360 14.28 3.86 5.64
CA LEU A 360 15.45 3.00 5.90
C LEU A 360 15.34 2.29 7.26
N ARG A 361 14.88 2.99 8.31
CA ARG A 361 14.59 2.37 9.61
C ARG A 361 13.47 1.34 9.52
N PHE A 362 12.41 1.64 8.77
CA PHE A 362 11.33 0.67 8.52
C PHE A 362 11.84 -0.57 7.77
N ALA A 363 12.67 -0.40 6.73
CA ALA A 363 13.24 -1.50 5.97
C ALA A 363 14.04 -2.44 6.89
N ARG A 364 14.81 -1.88 7.83
CA ARG A 364 15.59 -2.65 8.81
C ARG A 364 14.70 -3.44 9.77
N GLY A 365 13.54 -2.89 10.13
CA GLY A 365 12.52 -3.53 10.97
C GLY A 365 11.45 -4.32 10.20
N SER A 366 11.64 -4.58 8.89
CA SER A 366 10.62 -5.24 8.06
C SER A 366 10.57 -6.76 8.25
N ALA A 367 11.57 -7.35 8.93
CA ALA A 367 11.46 -8.72 9.43
C ALA A 367 10.29 -8.81 10.42
N PRO A 368 9.50 -9.90 10.43
CA PRO A 368 8.46 -10.07 11.43
C PRO A 368 9.09 -10.02 12.82
N ALA A 369 8.58 -9.16 13.69
CA ALA A 369 8.81 -9.36 15.11
C ALA A 369 8.11 -10.68 15.47
N PRO A 370 8.79 -11.62 16.16
CA PRO A 370 8.16 -12.88 16.52
C PRO A 370 7.04 -12.59 17.52
N ALA A 371 5.80 -12.48 17.04
CA ALA A 371 4.61 -12.59 17.87
C ALA A 371 3.60 -13.58 17.28
N PRO A 372 4.03 -14.76 16.78
CA PRO A 372 3.10 -15.75 16.30
C PRO A 372 2.28 -16.31 17.47
N ALA A 373 1.00 -16.51 17.22
CA ALA A 373 0.05 -17.11 18.15
C ALA A 373 -1.08 -17.74 17.36
N ILE A 374 -1.70 -18.78 17.92
CA ILE A 374 -2.90 -19.38 17.35
C ILE A 374 -4.09 -18.97 18.22
N MET A 375 -5.00 -18.22 17.63
CA MET A 375 -6.26 -17.83 18.24
C MET A 375 -7.39 -18.55 17.53
N VAL A 376 -8.35 -19.08 18.28
CA VAL A 376 -9.55 -19.71 17.72
C VAL A 376 -10.79 -19.12 18.36
N THR A 377 -11.86 -18.99 17.58
CA THR A 377 -13.17 -18.61 18.10
C THR A 377 -13.97 -19.85 18.48
N HIS A 378 -14.74 -19.81 19.54
CA HIS A 378 -15.74 -20.81 19.92
C HIS A 378 -17.11 -20.15 19.98
N GLY A 379 -18.14 -20.79 19.44
CA GLY A 379 -19.52 -20.33 19.58
C GLY A 379 -20.38 -20.54 18.33
N CYS A 380 -21.70 -20.52 18.53
CA CYS A 380 -22.69 -20.77 17.48
C CYS A 380 -22.80 -19.63 16.45
N ALA A 381 -23.45 -19.88 15.32
CA ALA A 381 -23.81 -18.85 14.36
C ALA A 381 -24.59 -17.70 15.04
N GLY A 382 -24.40 -16.46 14.59
CA GLY A 382 -25.02 -15.30 15.24
C GLY A 382 -24.33 -14.82 16.54
N SER A 383 -23.42 -15.59 17.15
CA SER A 383 -22.79 -15.22 18.43
C SER A 383 -21.83 -14.03 18.36
N GLY A 384 -21.41 -13.59 17.17
CA GLY A 384 -20.54 -12.42 16.99
C GLY A 384 -19.06 -12.72 16.75
N LYS A 385 -18.68 -13.99 16.54
CA LYS A 385 -17.28 -14.42 16.25
C LYS A 385 -16.58 -13.56 15.20
N SER A 386 -17.19 -13.37 14.03
CA SER A 386 -16.57 -12.59 12.96
C SER A 386 -16.39 -11.11 13.29
N VAL A 387 -17.21 -10.55 14.19
CA VAL A 387 -17.00 -9.17 14.69
C VAL A 387 -15.77 -9.14 15.59
N LEU A 388 -15.65 -10.10 16.52
CA LEU A 388 -14.46 -10.26 17.35
C LEU A 388 -13.20 -10.48 16.50
N SER A 389 -13.26 -11.36 15.50
CA SER A 389 -12.11 -11.65 14.65
C SER A 389 -11.62 -10.43 13.87
N ARG A 390 -12.52 -9.61 13.33
CA ARG A 390 -12.16 -8.34 12.67
C ARG A 390 -11.47 -7.37 13.63
N TYR A 391 -11.90 -7.34 14.89
CA TYR A 391 -11.21 -6.55 15.91
C TYR A 391 -9.81 -7.09 16.19
N VAL A 392 -9.68 -8.40 16.41
CA VAL A 392 -8.40 -9.06 16.67
C VAL A 392 -7.38 -8.81 15.55
N VAL A 393 -7.81 -8.90 14.29
CA VAL A 393 -6.99 -8.54 13.11
C VAL A 393 -6.41 -7.13 13.26
N SER A 394 -7.24 -6.16 13.61
CA SER A 394 -6.87 -4.75 13.63
C SER A 394 -6.05 -4.36 14.85
N ALA A 395 -6.42 -4.89 16.02
CA ALA A 395 -5.79 -4.56 17.29
C ALA A 395 -4.44 -5.25 17.47
N LEU A 396 -4.29 -6.46 16.92
CA LEU A 396 -3.12 -7.31 17.15
C LEU A 396 -2.29 -7.55 15.89
N GLY A 397 -2.73 -7.04 14.73
CA GLY A 397 -2.07 -7.33 13.46
C GLY A 397 -2.20 -8.79 13.02
N ALA A 398 -3.22 -9.50 13.51
CA ALA A 398 -3.44 -10.91 13.21
C ALA A 398 -4.00 -11.12 11.80
N LEU A 399 -3.75 -12.30 11.23
CA LEU A 399 -4.37 -12.73 9.98
C LEU A 399 -5.57 -13.63 10.27
N GLN A 400 -6.69 -13.38 9.59
CA GLN A 400 -7.90 -14.16 9.76
C GLN A 400 -7.96 -15.29 8.73
N ILE A 401 -8.29 -16.49 9.20
CA ILE A 401 -8.74 -17.59 8.35
C ILE A 401 -10.21 -17.86 8.67
N ARG A 402 -11.03 -17.93 7.63
CA ARG A 402 -12.48 -18.11 7.75
C ARG A 402 -12.90 -19.47 7.24
N SER A 403 -13.56 -20.24 8.11
CA SER A 403 -13.95 -21.62 7.78
C SER A 403 -14.97 -21.73 6.66
N ASP A 404 -15.89 -20.77 6.52
CA ASP A 404 -16.87 -20.69 5.43
C ASP A 404 -16.19 -20.42 4.08
N VAL A 405 -15.23 -19.50 4.05
CA VAL A 405 -14.44 -19.18 2.85
C VAL A 405 -13.61 -20.37 2.40
N GLU A 406 -12.84 -20.96 3.31
CA GLU A 406 -11.97 -22.08 2.96
C GLU A 406 -12.75 -23.35 2.62
N ARG A 407 -13.94 -23.53 3.21
CA ARG A 407 -14.87 -24.60 2.83
C ARG A 407 -15.32 -24.43 1.38
N LYS A 408 -15.74 -23.24 0.97
CA LYS A 408 -16.10 -22.94 -0.44
C LYS A 408 -14.91 -23.06 -1.39
N ARG A 409 -13.71 -22.76 -0.91
CA ARG A 409 -12.48 -22.87 -1.71
C ARG A 409 -12.12 -24.32 -2.03
N ILE A 410 -12.27 -25.23 -1.06
CA ILE A 410 -11.88 -26.65 -1.22
C ILE A 410 -13.01 -27.56 -1.71
N TRP A 411 -14.27 -27.11 -1.67
CA TRP A 411 -15.43 -27.88 -2.11
C TRP A 411 -16.24 -27.14 -3.19
N PRO A 412 -16.56 -27.78 -4.32
CA PRO A 412 -17.45 -27.20 -5.32
C PRO A 412 -18.88 -27.04 -4.79
N ALA A 413 -19.63 -26.10 -5.37
CA ALA A 413 -20.99 -25.73 -4.95
C ALA A 413 -22.03 -26.89 -4.97
N THR A 414 -21.70 -28.00 -5.63
CA THR A 414 -22.56 -29.19 -5.78
C THR A 414 -22.35 -30.26 -4.69
N ALA A 415 -21.40 -30.07 -3.77
CA ALA A 415 -21.09 -31.05 -2.71
C ALA A 415 -21.95 -30.85 -1.44
N THR A 416 -22.13 -31.91 -0.64
CA THR A 416 -22.66 -31.80 0.72
C THR A 416 -21.62 -31.16 1.65
N LEU A 417 -21.52 -29.81 1.61
CA LEU A 417 -20.50 -28.98 2.27
C LEU A 417 -20.34 -29.22 3.79
N TYR A 418 -21.34 -29.84 4.43
CA TYR A 418 -21.43 -30.04 5.88
C TYR A 418 -21.46 -31.51 6.32
N SER A 419 -21.08 -32.47 5.46
CA SER A 419 -20.87 -33.85 5.92
C SER A 419 -19.74 -33.91 6.96
N ALA A 420 -19.70 -34.99 7.75
CA ALA A 420 -18.65 -35.19 8.75
C ALA A 420 -17.24 -35.18 8.10
N ALA A 421 -17.09 -35.86 6.96
CA ALA A 421 -15.86 -35.88 6.18
C ALA A 421 -15.49 -34.49 5.62
N ALA A 422 -16.47 -33.76 5.08
CA ALA A 422 -16.25 -32.41 4.57
C ALA A 422 -15.80 -31.46 5.69
N SER A 423 -16.44 -31.56 6.85
CA SER A 423 -16.07 -30.78 8.04
C SER A 423 -14.67 -31.13 8.53
N ARG A 424 -14.32 -32.41 8.64
CA ARG A 424 -12.97 -32.84 9.04
C ARG A 424 -11.90 -32.25 8.12
N ARG A 425 -12.07 -32.38 6.81
CA ARG A 425 -11.15 -31.84 5.80
C ARG A 425 -11.03 -30.31 5.85
N THR A 426 -12.14 -29.60 6.11
CA THR A 426 -12.08 -28.14 6.31
C THR A 426 -11.21 -27.78 7.51
N TYR A 427 -11.40 -28.42 8.67
CA TYR A 427 -10.61 -28.11 9.86
C TYR A 427 -9.12 -28.48 9.71
N GLU A 428 -8.81 -29.58 9.03
CA GLU A 428 -7.42 -29.94 8.67
C GLU A 428 -6.79 -28.89 7.76
N ARG A 429 -7.55 -28.36 6.78
CA ARG A 429 -7.11 -27.23 5.95
C ARG A 429 -6.86 -25.98 6.78
N LEU A 430 -7.73 -25.64 7.73
CA LEU A 430 -7.55 -24.50 8.63
C LEU A 430 -6.28 -24.63 9.47
N ALA A 431 -6.00 -25.83 9.99
CA ALA A 431 -4.77 -26.11 10.74
C ALA A 431 -3.52 -25.98 9.86
N ALA A 432 -3.55 -26.50 8.62
CA ALA A 432 -2.44 -26.35 7.68
C ALA A 432 -2.16 -24.88 7.33
N LEU A 433 -3.21 -24.07 7.14
CA LEU A 433 -3.07 -22.64 6.90
C LEU A 433 -2.55 -21.90 8.14
N ALA A 434 -3.08 -22.19 9.33
CA ALA A 434 -2.62 -21.61 10.58
C ALA A 434 -1.12 -21.87 10.80
N ARG A 435 -0.65 -23.09 10.50
CA ARG A 435 0.78 -23.45 10.52
C ARG A 435 1.61 -22.55 9.60
N ALA A 436 1.22 -22.44 8.33
CA ALA A 436 1.97 -21.63 7.35
C ALA A 436 2.06 -20.15 7.77
N ILE A 437 0.97 -19.60 8.32
CA ILE A 437 0.92 -18.23 8.84
C ILE A 437 1.86 -18.04 10.03
N VAL A 438 1.77 -18.93 11.02
CA VAL A 438 2.61 -18.90 12.24
C VAL A 438 4.07 -19.06 11.91
N GLN A 439 4.43 -20.00 11.03
CA GLN A 439 5.81 -20.20 10.56
C GLN A 439 6.35 -18.98 9.79
N SER A 440 5.46 -18.19 9.19
CA SER A 440 5.81 -16.91 8.57
C SER A 440 5.92 -15.75 9.58
N GLY A 441 5.76 -16.03 10.88
CA GLY A 441 5.95 -15.09 11.99
C GLY A 441 4.70 -14.28 12.37
N TRP A 442 3.51 -14.65 11.87
CA TRP A 442 2.29 -13.87 12.08
C TRP A 442 1.35 -14.53 13.09
N PRO A 443 0.66 -13.75 13.94
CA PRO A 443 -0.46 -14.26 14.71
C PRO A 443 -1.65 -14.56 13.79
N VAL A 444 -2.36 -15.65 14.07
CA VAL A 444 -3.52 -16.09 13.28
C VAL A 444 -4.75 -16.20 14.15
N ILE A 445 -5.89 -15.73 13.65
CA ILE A 445 -7.22 -16.03 14.20
C ILE A 445 -8.01 -16.90 13.24
N VAL A 446 -8.35 -18.11 13.69
CA VAL A 446 -9.20 -19.04 12.95
C VAL A 446 -10.66 -18.80 13.36
N ASP A 447 -11.40 -18.13 12.48
CA ASP A 447 -12.84 -17.85 12.62
C ASP A 447 -13.66 -19.05 12.13
N ALA A 448 -14.02 -19.90 13.09
CA ALA A 448 -14.92 -21.04 12.89
C ALA A 448 -15.77 -21.27 14.15
N ALA A 449 -16.72 -22.22 14.10
CA ALA A 449 -17.61 -22.45 15.23
C ALA A 449 -16.95 -23.20 16.40
N PHE A 450 -15.99 -24.09 16.10
CA PHE A 450 -15.24 -24.93 17.06
C PHE A 450 -16.10 -25.67 18.11
N LEU A 451 -17.29 -26.11 17.74
CA LEU A 451 -18.30 -26.68 18.65
C LEU A 451 -18.00 -28.11 19.11
N ARG A 452 -16.96 -28.76 18.59
CA ARG A 452 -16.58 -30.14 18.95
C ARG A 452 -15.18 -30.14 19.57
N ALA A 453 -14.95 -30.96 20.58
CA ALA A 453 -13.69 -31.07 21.30
C ALA A 453 -12.50 -31.35 20.36
N TRP A 454 -12.67 -32.29 19.41
CA TRP A 454 -11.61 -32.62 18.44
C TRP A 454 -11.20 -31.43 17.55
N GLN A 455 -12.10 -30.47 17.30
CA GLN A 455 -11.80 -29.29 16.50
C GLN A 455 -10.89 -28.33 17.27
N ARG A 456 -11.18 -28.14 18.56
CA ARG A 456 -10.39 -27.29 19.47
C ARG A 456 -9.02 -27.91 19.72
N GLU A 457 -9.01 -29.22 19.98
CA GLU A 457 -7.80 -30.00 20.19
C GLU A 457 -6.84 -29.93 19.02
N LEU A 458 -7.36 -29.99 17.77
CA LEU A 458 -6.53 -29.92 16.57
C LEU A 458 -5.64 -28.66 16.53
N LEU A 459 -6.18 -27.50 16.91
CA LEU A 459 -5.44 -26.22 16.87
C LEU A 459 -4.64 -25.99 18.15
N ARG A 460 -5.10 -26.51 19.29
CA ARG A 460 -4.35 -26.51 20.55
C ARG A 460 -3.07 -27.34 20.44
N ALA A 461 -3.17 -28.56 19.91
CA ALA A 461 -2.03 -29.43 19.64
C ALA A 461 -1.05 -28.80 18.65
N LEU A 462 -1.54 -28.14 17.60
CA LEU A 462 -0.71 -27.39 16.66
C LEU A 462 0.06 -26.25 17.34
N ALA A 463 -0.59 -25.51 18.24
CA ALA A 463 0.07 -24.44 18.99
C ALA A 463 1.18 -24.98 19.89
N ALA A 464 0.93 -26.09 20.58
CA ALA A 464 1.93 -26.78 21.39
C ALA A 464 3.12 -27.29 20.55
N GLU A 465 2.84 -27.93 19.40
CA GLU A 465 3.86 -28.41 18.46
C GLU A 465 4.76 -27.27 17.97
N LEU A 466 4.18 -26.11 17.65
CA LEU A 466 4.91 -24.93 17.19
C LEU A 466 5.51 -24.10 18.32
N SER A 467 5.27 -24.49 19.59
CA SER A 467 5.68 -23.73 20.78
C SER A 467 5.21 -22.27 20.75
N VAL A 468 3.97 -22.04 20.30
CA VAL A 468 3.34 -20.72 20.24
C VAL A 468 2.14 -20.64 21.18
N PRO A 469 1.80 -19.43 21.67
CA PRO A 469 0.62 -19.24 22.50
C PRO A 469 -0.68 -19.66 21.79
N PHE A 470 -1.58 -20.27 22.57
CA PHE A 470 -2.93 -20.64 22.14
C PHE A 470 -3.98 -19.83 22.90
N PHE A 471 -4.96 -19.30 22.18
CA PHE A 471 -6.10 -18.59 22.78
C PHE A 471 -7.42 -19.15 22.25
N LEU A 472 -8.34 -19.44 23.17
CA LEU A 472 -9.70 -19.84 22.88
C LEU A 472 -10.65 -18.69 23.27
N PHE A 473 -11.26 -18.04 22.28
CA PHE A 473 -12.27 -17.03 22.52
C PHE A 473 -13.66 -17.66 22.57
N ASP A 474 -14.24 -17.79 23.77
CA ASP A 474 -15.59 -18.33 23.93
C ASP A 474 -16.63 -17.22 23.75
N VAL A 475 -17.17 -17.12 22.53
CA VAL A 475 -18.02 -16.02 22.09
C VAL A 475 -19.50 -16.38 22.28
N ARG A 476 -20.13 -15.71 23.24
CA ARG A 476 -21.50 -15.95 23.69
C ARG A 476 -22.43 -14.80 23.31
N ALA A 477 -23.70 -15.13 23.11
CA ALA A 477 -24.80 -14.19 22.99
C ALA A 477 -26.11 -14.91 23.36
N PRO A 478 -27.15 -14.19 23.82
CA PRO A 478 -28.47 -14.79 24.02
C PRO A 478 -28.98 -15.43 22.72
N GLU A 479 -29.64 -16.59 22.81
CA GLU A 479 -30.10 -17.31 21.62
C GLU A 479 -31.07 -16.49 20.76
N GLN A 480 -31.96 -15.72 21.39
CA GLN A 480 -32.86 -14.78 20.72
C GLN A 480 -32.05 -13.82 19.81
N CYS A 481 -31.02 -13.18 20.37
CA CYS A 481 -30.13 -12.28 19.62
C CYS A 481 -29.41 -13.02 18.49
N MET A 482 -28.98 -14.28 18.71
CA MET A 482 -28.33 -15.08 17.67
C MET A 482 -29.28 -15.35 16.50
N ARG A 483 -30.53 -15.74 16.78
CA ARG A 483 -31.58 -15.99 15.77
C ARG A 483 -31.87 -14.73 14.95
N GLU A 484 -32.07 -13.59 15.62
CA GLU A 484 -32.30 -12.30 14.97
C GLU A 484 -31.12 -11.88 14.07
N ARG A 485 -29.89 -12.01 14.57
CA ARG A 485 -28.68 -11.69 13.79
C ARG A 485 -28.52 -12.58 12.57
N VAL A 486 -28.82 -13.88 12.68
CA VAL A 486 -28.76 -14.82 11.55
C VAL A 486 -29.84 -14.48 10.52
N ALA A 487 -31.08 -14.20 10.96
CA ALA A 487 -32.17 -13.80 10.07
C ALA A 487 -31.86 -12.49 9.33
N ALA A 488 -31.35 -11.47 10.03
CA ALA A 488 -30.97 -10.19 9.43
C ALA A 488 -29.85 -10.33 8.38
N ARG A 489 -28.89 -11.24 8.58
CA ARG A 489 -27.82 -11.48 7.58
C ARG A 489 -28.35 -12.10 6.29
N LEU A 490 -29.26 -13.07 6.41
CA LEU A 490 -29.90 -13.70 5.24
C LEU A 490 -30.67 -12.68 4.40
N LEU A 491 -31.38 -11.76 5.05
CA LEU A 491 -32.14 -10.70 4.37
C LEU A 491 -31.26 -9.71 3.62
N ASN A 492 -30.06 -9.41 4.16
CA ASN A 492 -29.18 -8.40 3.57
C ASN A 492 -28.20 -8.96 2.52
N GLY A 493 -28.01 -10.28 2.43
CA GLY A 493 -27.04 -10.88 1.48
C GLY A 493 -25.58 -10.46 1.70
N LEU A 494 -25.25 -9.94 2.89
CA LEU A 494 -24.01 -9.19 3.17
C LEU A 494 -22.85 -10.03 3.77
N ASP A 495 -22.93 -11.36 3.81
CA ASP A 495 -21.84 -12.17 4.38
C ASP A 495 -21.67 -13.54 3.70
N ALA A 496 -20.44 -14.03 3.66
CA ALA A 496 -20.10 -15.35 3.13
C ALA A 496 -20.48 -16.52 4.07
N SER A 497 -21.07 -16.23 5.23
CA SER A 497 -21.47 -17.22 6.22
C SER A 497 -22.75 -17.94 5.79
N ASP A 498 -22.62 -19.22 5.45
CA ASP A 498 -23.70 -20.11 5.00
C ASP A 498 -24.69 -20.54 6.11
N ALA A 499 -24.56 -19.99 7.32
CA ALA A 499 -25.32 -20.42 8.48
C ALA A 499 -26.71 -19.75 8.51
N GLY A 500 -27.70 -20.39 7.88
CA GLY A 500 -29.12 -20.04 8.09
C GLY A 500 -29.65 -20.49 9.45
N VAL A 501 -30.92 -20.16 9.76
CA VAL A 501 -31.55 -20.48 11.07
C VAL A 501 -31.48 -21.99 11.38
N GLY A 502 -31.72 -22.87 10.40
CA GLY A 502 -31.58 -24.32 10.59
C GLY A 502 -30.14 -24.82 10.82
N VAL A 503 -29.11 -24.04 10.48
CA VAL A 503 -27.72 -24.34 10.88
C VAL A 503 -27.52 -23.96 12.35
N LEU A 504 -28.03 -22.79 12.77
CA LEU A 504 -27.96 -22.35 14.17
C LEU A 504 -28.63 -23.36 15.11
N GLU A 505 -29.86 -23.79 14.82
CA GLU A 505 -30.57 -24.75 15.70
C GLU A 505 -29.81 -26.07 15.83
N ARG A 506 -29.27 -26.59 14.72
CA ARG A 506 -28.41 -27.79 14.75
C ARG A 506 -27.15 -27.55 15.58
N GLN A 507 -26.54 -26.38 15.50
CA GLN A 507 -25.35 -26.05 16.29
C GLN A 507 -25.64 -25.99 17.79
N LEU A 508 -26.77 -25.38 18.19
CA LEU A 508 -27.18 -25.31 19.59
C LEU A 508 -27.41 -26.69 20.20
N GLN A 509 -28.03 -27.60 19.44
CA GLN A 509 -28.30 -28.98 19.88
C GLN A 509 -27.06 -29.88 19.92
N ASN A 510 -26.05 -29.60 19.09
CA ASN A 510 -24.94 -30.51 18.84
C ASN A 510 -23.58 -30.00 19.34
N GLN A 511 -23.54 -28.87 20.05
CA GLN A 511 -22.29 -28.35 20.62
C GLN A 511 -21.85 -29.19 21.83
N GLU A 512 -20.56 -29.44 21.93
CA GLU A 512 -19.92 -30.03 23.11
C GLU A 512 -19.41 -28.90 24.00
N PRO A 513 -19.77 -28.90 25.31
CA PRO A 513 -19.31 -27.87 26.23
C PRO A 513 -17.78 -27.83 26.30
N LEU A 514 -17.24 -26.68 26.71
CA LEU A 514 -15.84 -26.56 27.05
C LEU A 514 -15.55 -27.39 28.31
N THR A 515 -14.43 -28.10 28.32
CA THR A 515 -13.95 -28.79 29.52
C THR A 515 -13.46 -27.80 30.57
N GLU A 516 -13.28 -28.24 31.82
CA GLU A 516 -12.72 -27.39 32.88
C GLU A 516 -11.32 -26.84 32.53
N GLU A 517 -10.49 -27.68 31.89
CA GLU A 517 -9.17 -27.28 31.37
C GLU A 517 -9.31 -26.20 30.29
N GLU A 518 -10.24 -26.36 29.34
CA GLU A 518 -10.48 -25.36 28.30
C GLU A 518 -11.00 -24.05 28.89
N LEU A 519 -11.91 -24.12 29.87
CA LEU A 519 -12.47 -22.95 30.55
C LEU A 519 -11.41 -22.15 31.32
N ALA A 520 -10.42 -22.83 31.91
CA ALA A 520 -9.32 -22.17 32.61
C ALA A 520 -8.46 -21.29 31.69
N HIS A 521 -8.45 -21.57 30.38
CA HIS A 521 -7.67 -20.86 29.39
C HIS A 521 -8.52 -20.07 28.37
N ALA A 522 -9.84 -20.20 28.41
CA ALA A 522 -10.75 -19.51 27.51
C ALA A 522 -10.99 -18.06 27.94
N LEU A 523 -10.95 -17.14 26.98
CA LEU A 523 -11.46 -15.78 27.17
C LEU A 523 -12.93 -15.74 26.78
N VAL A 524 -13.80 -15.65 27.79
CA VAL A 524 -15.25 -15.48 27.57
C VAL A 524 -15.53 -14.06 27.05
N VAL A 525 -16.20 -13.98 25.90
CA VAL A 525 -16.59 -12.74 25.24
C VAL A 525 -18.11 -12.74 25.04
N ASP A 526 -18.82 -11.96 25.85
CA ASP A 526 -20.26 -11.77 25.71
C ASP A 526 -20.56 -10.63 24.73
N THR A 527 -21.14 -10.95 23.58
CA THR A 527 -21.52 -9.94 22.57
C THR A 527 -22.97 -9.47 22.70
N GLY A 528 -23.74 -10.03 23.65
CA GLY A 528 -25.06 -9.56 24.04
C GLY A 528 -24.99 -8.37 24.99
N ALA A 529 -24.00 -8.35 25.88
CA ALA A 529 -23.73 -7.24 26.81
C ALA A 529 -22.90 -6.09 26.20
N GLY A 530 -22.38 -6.27 24.99
CA GLY A 530 -21.45 -5.36 24.32
C GLY A 530 -20.02 -5.89 24.30
N LEU A 531 -19.32 -5.69 23.18
CA LEU A 531 -17.99 -6.25 22.97
C LEU A 531 -16.93 -5.45 23.76
N ASP A 532 -16.42 -5.99 24.87
CA ASP A 532 -15.30 -5.39 25.62
C ASP A 532 -13.97 -5.61 24.90
N LEU A 533 -13.70 -4.70 23.99
CA LEU A 533 -12.50 -4.68 23.16
C LEU A 533 -11.22 -4.47 23.97
N GLN A 534 -11.27 -3.71 25.07
CA GLN A 534 -10.10 -3.48 25.90
C GLN A 534 -9.68 -4.74 26.63
N ARG A 535 -10.63 -5.52 27.13
CA ARG A 535 -10.35 -6.82 27.75
C ARG A 535 -9.73 -7.82 26.78
N VAL A 536 -10.23 -7.88 25.53
CA VAL A 536 -9.63 -8.73 24.48
C VAL A 536 -8.19 -8.31 24.21
N ARG A 537 -7.94 -7.00 24.05
CA ARG A 537 -6.58 -6.49 23.83
C ARG A 537 -5.67 -6.76 25.03
N ALA A 538 -6.14 -6.52 26.25
CA ALA A 538 -5.38 -6.74 27.47
C ALA A 538 -5.04 -8.22 27.70
N ALA A 539 -5.95 -9.14 27.36
CA ALA A 539 -5.71 -10.57 27.45
C ALA A 539 -4.61 -11.06 26.47
N CYS A 540 -4.55 -10.46 25.27
CA CYS A 540 -3.56 -10.85 24.27
C CYS A 540 -2.24 -10.06 24.35
N ALA A 541 -2.25 -8.84 24.90
CA ALA A 541 -1.11 -7.92 24.87
C ALA A 541 0.17 -8.43 25.57
N PRO A 542 0.13 -9.02 26.79
CA PRO A 542 1.34 -9.51 27.47
C PRO A 542 2.04 -10.62 26.70
N VAL A 543 1.25 -11.47 26.04
CA VAL A 543 1.72 -12.66 25.34
C VAL A 543 2.34 -12.31 23.99
N LEU A 544 1.76 -11.34 23.28
CA LEU A 544 2.32 -10.83 22.03
C LEU A 544 3.55 -9.93 22.29
N ALA A 545 3.59 -9.21 23.41
CA ALA A 545 4.75 -8.42 23.82
C ALA A 545 5.93 -9.29 24.27
N HIS A 546 5.69 -10.40 24.99
CA HIS A 546 6.74 -11.31 25.45
C HIS A 546 7.38 -12.08 24.29
N ALA A 547 6.58 -12.51 23.31
CA ALA A 547 7.09 -13.11 22.09
C ALA A 547 8.03 -12.14 21.34
N ALA A 548 7.69 -10.84 21.30
CA ALA A 548 8.52 -9.82 20.65
C ALA A 548 9.81 -9.46 21.43
N ALA A 549 9.87 -9.76 22.74
CA ALA A 549 10.98 -9.39 23.63
C ALA A 549 12.02 -10.50 23.88
N GLY A 550 11.80 -11.73 23.39
CA GLY A 550 12.66 -12.91 23.60
C GLY A 550 14.00 -12.93 22.85
N HIS A 551 14.46 -11.81 22.30
CA HIS A 551 15.82 -11.62 21.76
C HIS A 551 16.34 -10.26 22.22
N PRO A 552 17.61 -10.16 22.66
CA PRO A 552 18.10 -8.99 23.37
C PRO A 552 17.92 -7.74 22.49
N PRO A 553 17.33 -6.67 23.03
CA PRO A 553 17.30 -5.40 22.33
C PRO A 553 18.73 -4.92 22.14
N GLY A 554 19.12 -4.66 20.89
CA GLY A 554 20.31 -3.86 20.59
C GLY A 554 20.13 -2.49 21.23
N ASP A 555 20.85 -2.27 22.32
CA ASP A 555 21.17 -1.03 23.01
C ASP A 555 20.28 0.18 22.65
N THR A 556 19.18 0.35 23.38
CA THR A 556 18.42 1.59 23.42
C THR A 556 18.91 2.44 24.59
N SER A 557 20.11 2.99 24.47
CA SER A 557 20.56 4.11 25.30
C SER A 557 20.81 5.34 24.44
N THR A 558 19.78 6.19 24.37
CA THR A 558 19.81 7.67 24.24
C THR A 558 18.42 8.11 23.80
N GLY A 559 17.54 8.30 24.79
CA GLY A 559 16.28 8.99 24.60
C GLY A 559 16.52 10.49 24.54
N GLU A 560 16.28 11.09 23.38
CA GLU A 560 15.99 12.52 23.28
C GLU A 560 14.64 12.71 22.58
N ARG A 561 13.74 13.37 23.30
CA ARG A 561 12.39 13.72 22.90
C ARG A 561 12.47 14.79 21.80
N TYR A 562 12.01 14.47 20.59
CA TYR A 562 11.67 15.49 19.60
C TYR A 562 10.18 15.80 19.71
N GLY A 563 9.88 16.97 20.30
CA GLY A 563 8.54 17.54 20.39
C GLY A 563 8.07 18.12 19.06
N TYR A 564 6.78 17.95 18.77
CA TYR A 564 6.04 18.72 17.80
C TYR A 564 4.84 19.37 18.52
N GLY A 565 4.73 20.70 18.43
CA GLY A 565 3.49 21.46 18.59
C GLY A 565 3.34 22.26 19.90
N PRO A 566 3.07 23.58 19.84
CA PRO A 566 2.82 24.42 21.01
C PRO A 566 1.43 24.18 21.61
N GLU A 567 1.37 24.46 22.90
CA GLU A 567 0.27 24.30 23.84
C GLU A 567 -1.05 24.95 23.39
N PHE A 568 -2.15 24.21 23.54
CA PHE A 568 -3.48 24.77 23.70
C PHE A 568 -4.11 24.11 24.93
N GLU A 569 -3.88 24.70 26.10
CA GLU A 569 -4.66 24.42 27.30
C GLU A 569 -6.02 25.11 27.19
N GLY A 570 -7.08 24.32 27.33
CA GLY A 570 -8.45 24.81 27.40
C GLY A 570 -8.76 25.46 28.75
N ARG A 571 -9.39 26.64 28.73
CA ARG A 571 -10.24 27.10 29.83
C ARG A 571 -11.70 27.02 29.41
N ARG A 572 -12.49 26.29 30.21
CA ARG A 572 -13.95 26.32 30.20
C ARG A 572 -14.43 27.67 30.74
N GLY A 573 -15.42 28.25 30.08
CA GLY A 573 -16.20 29.38 30.57
C GLY A 573 -17.47 29.54 29.74
N ALA A 574 -18.62 29.47 30.39
CA ALA A 574 -19.96 29.54 29.81
C ALA A 574 -20.31 30.94 29.28
N GLY A 575 -21.28 31.03 28.37
CA GLY A 575 -22.09 32.25 28.18
C GLY A 575 -22.35 32.70 26.73
N THR A 576 -23.57 32.42 26.26
CA THR A 576 -24.48 33.31 25.49
C THR A 576 -23.98 34.11 24.27
N GLY A 577 -24.62 33.86 23.12
CA GLY A 577 -25.29 34.91 22.34
C GLY A 577 -24.56 35.58 21.17
N MET A 578 -25.28 35.63 20.04
CA MET A 578 -25.22 36.63 18.95
C MET A 578 -24.21 36.50 17.80
N GLU A 579 -24.81 36.33 16.62
CA GLU A 579 -24.51 36.75 15.25
C GLU A 579 -23.17 37.41 14.86
N SER A 580 -22.72 36.97 13.68
CA SER A 580 -22.24 37.76 12.53
C SER A 580 -20.73 37.74 12.17
N ARG A 581 -20.54 37.43 10.88
CA ARG A 581 -19.52 37.92 9.92
C ARG A 581 -18.04 37.47 10.03
N SER A 582 -17.64 36.87 8.89
CA SER A 582 -16.39 37.04 8.15
C SER A 582 -15.06 36.72 8.83
N TRP A 583 -14.37 35.67 8.36
CA TRP A 583 -12.91 35.70 8.16
C TRP A 583 -12.49 34.91 6.92
N ARG A 584 -11.83 35.63 6.00
CA ARG A 584 -11.06 35.14 4.85
C ARG A 584 -9.57 35.18 5.22
N ARG A 585 -8.76 34.31 4.56
CA ARG A 585 -7.28 34.29 4.42
C ARG A 585 -6.52 33.83 5.68
N ALA A 586 -5.39 33.11 5.63
CA ALA A 586 -4.35 32.85 4.63
C ALA A 586 -3.75 31.42 4.87
N TYR A 587 -3.02 30.71 4.00
CA TYR A 587 -1.88 31.10 3.16
C TYR A 587 -1.72 30.21 1.92
N CYS A 588 -1.45 30.85 0.78
CA CYS A 588 -0.89 30.30 -0.44
C CYS A 588 0.14 31.35 -0.92
N HIS A 589 1.40 30.99 -1.11
CA HIS A 589 2.41 31.87 -1.69
C HIS A 589 3.19 31.14 -2.77
N CYS A 590 2.99 31.57 -4.01
CA CYS A 590 4.04 31.75 -5.02
C CYS A 590 3.41 32.40 -6.28
N ARG A 591 3.85 33.62 -6.59
CA ARG A 591 3.93 34.27 -7.92
C ARG A 591 4.38 35.73 -7.73
N PRO A 592 4.84 36.44 -8.78
CA PRO A 592 4.94 36.04 -10.19
C PRO A 592 6.21 35.27 -10.54
#